data_AF-A0A7R9R0V5-F1
#
_entry.id   AF-A0A7R9R0V5-F1
#
_cell.length_a   1.000
_cell.length_b   1.000
_cell.length_c   1.000
_cell.angle_alpha   90.00
_cell.angle_beta   90.00
_cell.angle_gamma   90.00
#
_symmetry.space_group_name_H-M   'P 1'
#
loop_
_entity.id
_entity.type
_entity.pdbx_description
1 polymer ?
#
loop_
_entity_poly.entity_id
_entity_poly.type
_entity_poly.pdbx_seq_one_letter_code
_entity_poly.pdbx_strand_id
1 'polypeptide(L)'
;MAACLEDFINNNPDIGDKRLPFGLTFSFGYDQKALDVGIVTQFGINTNLPDAVGRDAVQFMREAIARKNLKVDVMSICNDTTATLAYGMYLKPDTYIGFILGSGTNTCYLEDVNKIEKIDPLKTFGKRVDGVILNLENGFLGDDGSIDFAKTKWDLEIDAEALFPHSYGFEKLIGGAFIGELVRRSLLSLAESRLFLGGVITDGLKVKDSIKGPDVSSVESDKTDGSVTALLQRLGYTSAQITADDTEIVRYVCAI
;
A
#
# COMPACT_ATOMS: atom_id res chain seq x y z
N MET A 1 -3.09 -18.55 4.60
CA MET A 1 -4.14 -17.99 5.49
C MET A 1 -4.81 -19.05 6.35
N ALA A 2 -5.49 -20.07 5.80
CA ALA A 2 -6.17 -21.09 6.63
C ALA A 2 -5.22 -21.85 7.59
N ALA A 3 -3.97 -22.13 7.19
CA ALA A 3 -2.96 -22.69 8.11
C ALA A 3 -2.68 -21.76 9.29
N CYS A 4 -2.54 -20.45 9.05
CA CYS A 4 -2.35 -19.47 10.12
C CYS A 4 -3.58 -19.37 11.05
N LEU A 5 -4.81 -19.55 10.53
CA LEU A 5 -6.01 -19.64 11.36
C LEU A 5 -6.00 -20.90 12.23
N GLU A 6 -5.62 -22.05 11.68
CA GLU A 6 -5.46 -23.29 12.42
C GLU A 6 -4.42 -23.12 13.54
N ASP A 7 -3.26 -22.55 13.22
CA ASP A 7 -2.20 -22.25 14.20
C ASP A 7 -2.71 -21.29 15.29
N PHE A 8 -3.46 -20.25 14.93
CA PHE A 8 -4.05 -19.33 15.90
C PHE A 8 -5.04 -20.05 16.83
N ILE A 9 -5.94 -20.88 16.28
CA ILE A 9 -6.93 -21.62 17.08
C ILE A 9 -6.21 -22.58 18.03
N ASN A 10 -5.21 -23.33 17.53
CA ASN A 10 -4.45 -24.30 18.33
C ASN A 10 -3.66 -23.64 19.47
N ASN A 11 -3.17 -22.41 19.26
CA ASN A 11 -2.43 -21.64 20.26
C ASN A 11 -3.34 -20.89 21.26
N ASN A 12 -4.66 -20.94 21.11
CA ASN A 12 -5.63 -20.25 21.97
C ASN A 12 -6.69 -21.24 22.49
N PRO A 13 -6.33 -22.11 23.44
CA PRO A 13 -7.20 -23.20 23.90
C PRO A 13 -8.54 -22.72 24.51
N ASP A 14 -8.62 -21.49 25.00
CA ASP A 14 -9.85 -20.88 25.54
C ASP A 14 -10.96 -20.67 24.50
N ILE A 15 -10.62 -20.71 23.21
CA ILE A 15 -11.59 -20.76 22.11
C ILE A 15 -12.43 -22.03 22.22
N GLY A 16 -11.81 -23.14 22.63
CA GLY A 16 -12.43 -24.45 22.74
C GLY A 16 -13.10 -24.88 21.43
N ASP A 17 -14.33 -25.38 21.54
CA ASP A 17 -15.11 -25.91 20.42
C ASP A 17 -16.01 -24.89 19.71
N LYS A 18 -15.87 -23.60 20.03
CA LYS A 18 -16.72 -22.53 19.52
C LYS A 18 -16.52 -22.35 18.01
N ARG A 19 -17.60 -21.98 17.33
CA ARG A 19 -17.57 -21.52 15.95
C ARG A 19 -17.25 -20.03 15.92
N LEU A 20 -16.15 -19.66 15.27
CA LEU A 20 -15.62 -18.29 15.29
C LEU A 20 -16.16 -17.47 14.11
N PRO A 21 -16.76 -16.29 14.35
CA PRO A 21 -16.99 -15.33 13.28
C PRO A 21 -15.67 -14.72 12.82
N PHE A 22 -15.45 -14.65 11.52
CA PHE A 22 -14.24 -14.11 10.91
C PHE A 22 -14.57 -13.03 9.89
N GLY A 23 -13.99 -11.84 10.07
CA GLY A 23 -13.98 -10.78 9.08
C GLY A 23 -12.70 -10.82 8.26
N LEU A 24 -12.82 -10.88 6.94
CA LEU A 24 -11.69 -10.88 6.02
C LEU A 24 -11.35 -9.45 5.63
N THR A 25 -10.28 -8.89 6.19
CA THR A 25 -9.69 -7.67 5.62
C THR A 25 -8.89 -8.06 4.36
N PHE A 26 -9.33 -7.55 3.21
CA PHE A 26 -8.77 -7.82 1.89
C PHE A 26 -8.39 -6.49 1.22
N SER A 27 -7.11 -6.12 1.35
CA SER A 27 -6.53 -4.85 0.89
C SER A 27 -6.23 -4.82 -0.62
N PHE A 28 -7.19 -5.22 -1.44
CA PHE A 28 -7.10 -5.18 -2.90
C PHE A 28 -8.43 -4.71 -3.49
N GLY A 29 -8.44 -4.38 -4.79
CA GLY A 29 -9.66 -3.96 -5.46
C GLY A 29 -10.63 -5.12 -5.65
N TYR A 30 -11.86 -4.97 -5.16
CA TYR A 30 -12.95 -5.93 -5.39
C TYR A 30 -14.31 -5.25 -5.52
N ASP A 31 -15.21 -5.88 -6.28
CA ASP A 31 -16.60 -5.50 -6.41
C ASP A 31 -17.41 -6.23 -5.33
N GLN A 32 -17.89 -5.45 -4.35
CA GLN A 32 -18.62 -6.00 -3.21
C GLN A 32 -20.10 -6.21 -3.55
N LYS A 33 -20.52 -7.48 -3.64
CA LYS A 33 -21.92 -7.85 -3.96
C LYS A 33 -22.78 -8.06 -2.72
N ALA A 34 -22.17 -8.42 -1.61
CA ALA A 34 -22.79 -8.57 -0.30
C ALA A 34 -21.74 -8.31 0.78
N LEU A 35 -22.13 -8.33 2.05
CA LEU A 35 -21.18 -8.16 3.16
C LEU A 35 -20.06 -9.21 3.10
N ASP A 36 -20.38 -10.42 2.64
CA ASP A 36 -19.53 -11.60 2.59
C ASP A 36 -19.31 -12.13 1.15
N VAL A 37 -19.43 -11.26 0.14
CA VAL A 37 -19.16 -11.60 -1.27
C VAL A 37 -18.36 -10.47 -1.90
N GLY A 38 -17.12 -10.78 -2.31
CA GLY A 38 -16.21 -9.81 -2.92
C GLY A 38 -15.54 -10.37 -4.16
N ILE A 39 -15.95 -9.91 -5.33
CA ILE A 39 -15.39 -10.35 -6.61
C ILE A 39 -14.11 -9.59 -6.88
N VAL A 40 -12.97 -10.28 -6.87
CA VAL A 40 -11.66 -9.64 -7.08
C VAL A 40 -11.61 -8.99 -8.45
N THR A 41 -11.23 -7.72 -8.49
CA THR A 41 -11.10 -6.96 -9.74
C THR A 41 -9.64 -6.78 -10.12
N GLN A 42 -8.78 -6.48 -9.14
CA GLN A 42 -7.38 -6.17 -9.37
C GLN A 42 -6.58 -6.38 -8.07
N PHE A 43 -5.32 -6.78 -8.19
CA PHE A 43 -4.36 -6.83 -7.08
C PHE A 43 -3.44 -5.61 -7.11
N GLY A 44 -2.86 -5.30 -5.95
CA GLY A 44 -2.04 -4.10 -5.73
C GLY A 44 -0.66 -4.17 -6.40
N ILE A 45 0.09 -3.07 -6.28
CA ILE A 45 1.37 -2.79 -6.94
C ILE A 45 2.43 -3.91 -6.91
N ASN A 46 2.41 -4.79 -5.91
CA ASN A 46 3.41 -5.85 -5.71
C ASN A 46 2.83 -7.27 -5.78
N THR A 47 1.56 -7.42 -6.14
CA THR A 47 0.88 -8.72 -6.15
C THR A 47 0.13 -8.89 -7.45
N ASN A 48 0.33 -10.03 -8.10
CA ASN A 48 -0.44 -10.41 -9.27
C ASN A 48 -0.84 -11.88 -9.17
N LEU A 49 -2.14 -12.12 -8.97
CA LEU A 49 -2.73 -13.47 -8.91
C LEU A 49 -3.85 -13.54 -9.95
N PRO A 50 -3.52 -13.71 -11.25
CA PRO A 50 -4.49 -13.60 -12.34
C PRO A 50 -5.65 -14.61 -12.19
N ASP A 51 -5.37 -15.81 -11.67
CA ASP A 51 -6.38 -16.86 -11.46
C ASP A 51 -7.44 -16.52 -10.41
N ALA A 52 -7.22 -15.48 -9.61
CA ALA A 52 -8.18 -15.01 -8.62
C ALA A 52 -9.06 -13.87 -9.13
N VAL A 53 -8.65 -13.17 -10.21
CA VAL A 53 -9.45 -12.08 -10.80
C VAL A 53 -10.77 -12.63 -11.34
N GLY A 54 -11.87 -11.91 -11.08
CA GLY A 54 -13.22 -12.32 -11.43
C GLY A 54 -13.83 -13.39 -10.51
N ARG A 55 -13.13 -13.80 -9.43
CA ARG A 55 -13.59 -14.81 -8.49
C ARG A 55 -13.85 -14.22 -7.11
N ASP A 56 -14.65 -14.91 -6.31
CA ASP A 56 -15.00 -14.47 -4.96
C ASP A 56 -13.89 -14.82 -3.95
N ALA A 57 -13.28 -13.78 -3.37
CA ALA A 57 -12.24 -13.91 -2.34
C ALA A 57 -12.75 -14.62 -1.07
N VAL A 58 -14.02 -14.41 -0.71
CA VAL A 58 -14.61 -15.05 0.47
C VAL A 58 -14.79 -16.54 0.22
N GLN A 59 -15.23 -16.93 -0.98
CA GLN A 59 -15.36 -18.33 -1.35
C GLN A 59 -14.01 -19.07 -1.27
N PHE A 60 -12.93 -18.46 -1.76
CA PHE A 60 -11.59 -19.04 -1.60
C PHE A 60 -11.22 -19.29 -0.14
N MET A 61 -11.54 -18.34 0.73
CA MET A 61 -11.26 -18.47 2.16
C MET A 61 -12.10 -19.57 2.81
N ARG A 62 -13.40 -19.65 2.48
CA ARG A 62 -14.32 -20.71 2.94
C ARG A 62 -13.83 -22.10 2.53
N GLU A 63 -13.41 -22.28 1.28
CA GLU A 63 -12.86 -23.54 0.80
C GLU A 63 -11.56 -23.91 1.52
N ALA A 64 -10.70 -22.93 1.80
CA ALA A 64 -9.46 -23.16 2.54
C ALA A 64 -9.72 -23.55 4.01
N ILE A 65 -10.70 -22.91 4.66
CA ILE A 65 -11.19 -23.26 6.00
C ILE A 65 -11.76 -24.69 6.01
N ALA A 66 -12.57 -25.04 5.02
CA ALA A 66 -13.20 -26.36 4.90
C ALA A 66 -12.18 -27.48 4.72
N ARG A 67 -11.14 -27.29 3.89
CA ARG A 67 -10.05 -28.27 3.72
C ARG A 67 -9.29 -28.57 5.01
N LYS A 68 -9.30 -27.64 5.96
CA LYS A 68 -8.68 -27.76 7.29
C LYS A 68 -9.67 -28.17 8.39
N ASN A 69 -10.96 -28.34 8.06
CA ASN A 69 -12.04 -28.65 9.00
C ASN A 69 -12.12 -27.67 10.19
N LEU A 70 -11.86 -26.38 9.96
CA LEU A 70 -11.90 -25.37 11.03
C LEU A 70 -13.34 -24.89 11.28
N LYS A 71 -13.69 -24.68 12.55
CA LYS A 71 -14.99 -24.12 12.97
C LYS A 71 -14.99 -22.59 12.84
N VAL A 72 -14.86 -22.08 11.61
CA VAL A 72 -14.79 -20.64 11.32
C VAL A 72 -15.83 -20.27 10.27
N ASP A 73 -16.59 -19.22 10.53
CA ASP A 73 -17.57 -18.65 9.59
C ASP A 73 -17.06 -17.31 9.07
N VAL A 74 -16.84 -17.20 7.75
CA VAL A 74 -16.49 -15.92 7.13
C VAL A 74 -17.76 -15.07 7.01
N MET A 75 -17.84 -14.04 7.84
CA MET A 75 -19.02 -13.17 8.02
C MET A 75 -18.99 -11.93 7.15
N SER A 76 -17.79 -11.47 6.79
CA SER A 76 -17.61 -10.26 6.00
C SER A 76 -16.29 -10.24 5.25
N ILE A 77 -16.26 -9.42 4.21
CA ILE A 77 -15.05 -8.91 3.57
C ILE A 77 -15.06 -7.38 3.63
N CYS A 78 -13.89 -6.78 3.87
CA CYS A 78 -13.72 -5.34 3.87
C CYS A 78 -12.32 -4.95 3.38
N ASN A 79 -12.18 -3.78 2.75
CA ASN A 79 -10.88 -3.17 2.50
C ASN A 79 -10.26 -2.68 3.84
N ASP A 80 -8.94 -2.57 3.92
CA ASP A 80 -8.25 -2.10 5.12
C ASP A 80 -8.56 -0.63 5.48
N THR A 81 -8.77 0.23 4.49
CA THR A 81 -9.27 1.60 4.72
C THR A 81 -10.64 1.57 5.39
N THR A 82 -11.56 0.74 4.89
CA THR A 82 -12.90 0.56 5.45
C THR A 82 -12.85 0.02 6.88
N ALA A 83 -11.99 -0.98 7.14
CA ALA A 83 -11.78 -1.51 8.48
C ALA A 83 -11.21 -0.44 9.44
N THR A 84 -10.25 0.34 8.95
CA THR A 84 -9.65 1.47 9.68
C THR A 84 -10.69 2.51 10.05
N LEU A 85 -11.54 2.92 9.10
CA LEU A 85 -12.61 3.87 9.36
C LEU A 85 -13.64 3.30 10.33
N ALA A 86 -14.10 2.07 10.13
CA ALA A 86 -15.09 1.43 11.01
C ALA A 86 -14.59 1.34 12.46
N TYR A 87 -13.32 0.98 12.65
CA TYR A 87 -12.70 0.97 13.98
C TYR A 87 -12.53 2.39 14.56
N GLY A 88 -12.13 3.35 13.72
CA GLY A 88 -12.04 4.76 14.08
C GLY A 88 -13.38 5.31 14.57
N MET A 89 -14.47 5.04 13.84
CA MET A 89 -15.85 5.42 14.21
C MET A 89 -16.28 4.77 15.54
N TYR A 90 -15.89 3.52 15.78
CA TYR A 90 -16.16 2.83 17.04
C TYR A 90 -15.48 3.54 18.24
N LEU A 91 -14.23 4.01 18.07
CA LEU A 91 -13.50 4.72 19.12
C LEU A 91 -13.94 6.20 19.25
N LYS A 92 -14.21 6.86 18.13
CA LYS A 92 -14.54 8.27 18.01
C LYS A 92 -15.65 8.43 16.95
N PRO A 93 -16.91 8.64 17.37
CA PRO A 93 -18.06 8.72 16.46
C PRO A 93 -17.94 9.77 15.35
N ASP A 94 -17.11 10.80 15.54
CA ASP A 94 -16.89 11.89 14.59
C ASP A 94 -15.77 11.58 13.57
N THR A 95 -15.41 10.31 13.39
CA THR A 95 -14.43 9.87 12.38
C THR A 95 -15.14 9.64 11.04
N TYR A 96 -14.73 10.34 9.99
CA TYR A 96 -15.39 10.26 8.68
C TYR A 96 -14.48 9.79 7.53
N ILE A 97 -13.17 9.69 7.77
CA ILE A 97 -12.16 9.33 6.76
C ILE A 97 -11.27 8.22 7.34
N GLY A 98 -11.11 7.14 6.58
CA GLY A 98 -10.06 6.14 6.80
C GLY A 98 -8.98 6.34 5.75
N PHE A 99 -7.72 6.44 6.19
CA PHE A 99 -6.59 6.69 5.32
C PHE A 99 -5.46 5.69 5.63
N ILE A 100 -4.95 5.07 4.58
CA ILE A 100 -3.80 4.18 4.62
C ILE A 100 -2.66 4.86 3.88
N LEU A 101 -1.53 5.00 4.57
CA LEU A 101 -0.25 5.43 4.02
C LEU A 101 0.82 4.45 4.51
N GLY A 102 1.19 3.51 3.65
CA GLY A 102 2.15 2.45 3.93
C GLY A 102 2.92 2.11 2.66
N SER A 103 3.06 0.82 2.34
CA SER A 103 3.64 0.41 1.05
C SER A 103 2.88 1.00 -0.14
N GLY A 104 1.55 0.97 -0.05
CA GLY A 104 0.64 1.69 -0.95
C GLY A 104 -0.13 2.78 -0.21
N THR A 105 -1.12 3.36 -0.89
CA THR A 105 -2.00 4.37 -0.32
C THR A 105 -3.44 4.12 -0.73
N ASN A 106 -4.35 4.26 0.21
CA ASN A 106 -5.76 4.23 -0.11
C ASN A 106 -6.57 5.08 0.88
N THR A 107 -7.76 5.51 0.47
CA THR A 107 -8.66 6.33 1.26
C THR A 107 -10.08 5.81 1.14
N CYS A 108 -10.79 5.81 2.25
CA CYS A 108 -12.24 5.68 2.26
C CYS A 108 -12.87 6.79 3.10
N TYR A 109 -14.15 7.03 2.89
CA TYR A 109 -14.89 7.99 3.69
C TYR A 109 -16.37 7.61 3.81
N LEU A 110 -17.06 8.15 4.82
CA LEU A 110 -18.50 7.99 4.95
C LEU A 110 -19.22 9.02 4.06
N GLU A 111 -19.99 8.55 3.09
CA GLU A 111 -20.79 9.38 2.19
C GLU A 111 -22.28 9.25 2.51
N ASP A 112 -23.03 10.35 2.32
CA ASP A 112 -24.49 10.34 2.29
C ASP A 112 -24.96 9.56 1.08
N VAL A 113 -25.69 8.46 1.31
CA VAL A 113 -26.09 7.55 0.24
C VAL A 113 -26.94 8.25 -0.83
N ASN A 114 -27.66 9.32 -0.47
CA ASN A 114 -28.51 10.06 -1.40
C ASN A 114 -27.71 10.91 -2.40
N LYS A 115 -26.41 11.10 -2.19
CA LYS A 115 -25.52 11.80 -3.12
C LYS A 115 -24.85 10.86 -4.14
N ILE A 116 -25.06 9.54 -4.02
CA ILE A 116 -24.41 8.56 -4.87
C ILE A 116 -25.33 8.19 -6.03
N GLU A 117 -25.14 8.84 -7.18
CA GLU A 117 -25.99 8.64 -8.38
C GLU A 117 -25.99 7.19 -8.91
N LYS A 118 -24.93 6.43 -8.61
CA LYS A 118 -24.76 5.04 -9.06
C LYS A 118 -25.56 4.01 -8.25
N ILE A 119 -26.13 4.40 -7.11
CA ILE A 119 -26.78 3.48 -6.17
C ILE A 119 -28.24 3.91 -5.98
N ASP A 120 -29.17 2.97 -6.13
CA ASP A 120 -30.53 3.10 -5.61
C ASP A 120 -30.54 2.52 -4.19
N PRO A 121 -30.64 3.33 -3.12
CA PRO A 121 -30.44 2.84 -1.76
C PRO A 121 -31.43 1.75 -1.37
N LEU A 122 -32.69 1.87 -1.78
CA LEU A 122 -33.72 0.90 -1.40
C LEU A 122 -33.53 -0.42 -2.14
N LYS A 123 -33.17 -0.37 -3.44
CA LYS A 123 -32.89 -1.60 -4.20
C LYS A 123 -31.60 -2.29 -3.75
N THR A 124 -30.56 -1.53 -3.44
CA THR A 124 -29.24 -2.07 -3.09
C THR A 124 -29.23 -2.63 -1.67
N PHE A 125 -29.78 -1.90 -0.69
CA PHE A 125 -29.69 -2.29 0.72
C PHE A 125 -30.96 -2.97 1.26
N GLY A 126 -32.08 -2.88 0.54
CA GLY A 126 -33.37 -3.43 0.97
C GLY A 126 -33.99 -2.75 2.20
N LYS A 127 -33.36 -1.67 2.68
CA LYS A 127 -33.74 -0.89 3.86
C LYS A 127 -33.26 0.55 3.71
N ARG A 128 -33.81 1.44 4.54
CA ARG A 128 -33.27 2.79 4.67
C ARG A 128 -31.84 2.73 5.22
N VAL A 129 -30.93 3.40 4.52
CA VAL A 129 -29.54 3.64 4.90
C VAL A 129 -29.31 5.13 4.72
N ASP A 130 -28.67 5.79 5.69
CA ASP A 130 -28.40 7.23 5.59
C ASP A 130 -26.96 7.50 5.11
N GLY A 131 -26.03 6.55 5.32
CA GLY A 131 -24.66 6.68 4.82
C GLY A 131 -24.00 5.33 4.53
N VAL A 132 -23.03 5.37 3.63
CA VAL A 132 -22.23 4.21 3.21
C VAL A 132 -20.75 4.59 3.16
N ILE A 133 -19.87 3.68 3.60
CA ILE A 133 -18.44 3.88 3.46
C ILE A 133 -18.05 3.61 2.01
N LEU A 134 -17.48 4.61 1.36
CA LEU A 134 -16.93 4.50 0.02
C LEU A 134 -15.43 4.29 0.09
N ASN A 135 -14.99 3.09 -0.28
CA ASN A 135 -13.59 2.84 -0.61
C ASN A 135 -13.30 3.47 -1.98
N LEU A 136 -12.40 4.44 -2.02
CA LEU A 136 -12.11 5.18 -3.24
C LEU A 136 -11.21 4.42 -4.20
N GLU A 137 -10.36 3.51 -3.69
CA GLU A 137 -9.24 2.96 -4.45
C GLU A 137 -8.44 4.08 -5.12
N ASN A 138 -8.10 5.14 -4.36
CA ASN A 138 -7.55 6.37 -4.93
C ASN A 138 -6.12 6.22 -5.48
N GLY A 139 -5.52 5.03 -5.37
CA GLY A 139 -4.25 4.71 -6.02
C GLY A 139 -4.28 4.87 -7.54
N PHE A 140 -5.44 4.64 -8.18
CA PHE A 140 -5.65 4.81 -9.64
C PHE A 140 -5.80 6.27 -10.10
N LEU A 141 -5.85 7.23 -9.16
CA LEU A 141 -5.94 8.65 -9.52
C LEU A 141 -4.78 9.01 -10.46
N GLY A 142 -5.08 9.66 -11.58
CA GLY A 142 -4.06 10.08 -12.54
C GLY A 142 -3.63 9.05 -13.58
N ASP A 143 -4.24 7.85 -13.59
CA ASP A 143 -4.03 6.86 -14.66
C ASP A 143 -4.56 7.35 -16.01
N ASP A 144 -5.48 8.31 -16.01
CA ASP A 144 -6.01 9.02 -17.18
C ASP A 144 -5.16 10.23 -17.61
N GLY A 145 -4.03 10.47 -16.95
CA GLY A 145 -3.15 11.62 -17.18
C GLY A 145 -3.53 12.90 -16.41
N SER A 146 -4.59 12.87 -15.61
CA SER A 146 -5.07 14.05 -14.88
C SER A 146 -4.06 14.65 -13.88
N ILE A 147 -3.07 13.86 -13.44
CA ILE A 147 -2.00 14.31 -12.52
C ILE A 147 -0.61 14.28 -13.16
N ASP A 148 -0.50 14.19 -14.49
CA ASP A 148 0.82 14.11 -15.15
C ASP A 148 1.71 15.31 -14.87
N PHE A 149 1.12 16.47 -14.54
CA PHE A 149 1.85 17.66 -14.11
C PHE A 149 2.67 17.45 -12.82
N ALA A 150 2.31 16.46 -12.00
CA ALA A 150 3.00 16.12 -10.76
C ALA A 150 4.09 15.06 -10.95
N LYS A 151 4.14 14.39 -12.12
CA LYS A 151 5.07 13.30 -12.39
C LYS A 151 6.39 13.87 -12.93
N THR A 152 7.50 13.52 -12.29
CA THR A 152 8.85 13.77 -12.79
C THR A 152 9.27 12.70 -13.79
N LYS A 153 10.41 12.89 -14.46
CA LYS A 153 11.01 11.85 -15.31
C LYS A 153 11.24 10.54 -14.55
N TRP A 154 11.59 10.62 -13.26
CA TRP A 154 11.88 9.43 -12.46
C TRP A 154 10.61 8.65 -12.12
N ASP A 155 9.51 9.34 -11.86
CA ASP A 155 8.20 8.72 -11.64
C ASP A 155 7.73 7.96 -12.88
N LEU A 156 7.91 8.56 -14.06
CA LEU A 156 7.57 7.92 -15.34
C LEU A 156 8.41 6.67 -15.60
N GLU A 157 9.70 6.69 -15.27
CA GLU A 157 10.54 5.51 -15.42
C GLU A 157 10.21 4.41 -14.39
N ILE A 158 9.89 4.80 -13.15
CA ILE A 158 9.40 3.86 -12.11
C ILE A 158 8.11 3.19 -12.56
N ASP A 159 7.18 3.97 -13.11
CA ASP A 159 5.92 3.45 -13.66
C ASP A 159 6.15 2.45 -14.80
N ALA A 160 7.03 2.79 -15.74
CA ALA A 160 7.34 1.95 -16.91
C ALA A 160 7.92 0.58 -16.52
N GLU A 161 8.63 0.49 -15.40
CA GLU A 161 9.23 -0.76 -14.90
C GLU A 161 8.40 -1.44 -13.78
N ALA A 162 7.23 -0.91 -13.45
CA ALA A 162 6.37 -1.47 -12.42
C ALA A 162 5.66 -2.74 -12.91
N LEU A 163 5.09 -3.51 -11.98
CA LEU A 163 4.31 -4.71 -12.28
C LEU A 163 3.08 -4.41 -13.16
N PHE A 164 2.47 -3.25 -12.94
CA PHE A 164 1.35 -2.73 -13.72
C PHE A 164 1.70 -1.33 -14.24
N PRO A 165 2.38 -1.21 -15.40
CA PRO A 165 2.66 0.09 -16.00
C PRO A 165 1.38 0.86 -16.32
N HIS A 166 1.41 2.19 -16.18
CA HIS A 166 0.28 3.09 -16.43
C HIS A 166 -0.95 2.84 -15.54
N SER A 167 -0.74 2.18 -14.41
CA SER A 167 -1.77 1.97 -13.39
C SER A 167 -1.22 2.30 -12.01
N TYR A 168 -2.07 2.62 -11.04
CA TYR A 168 -1.65 3.00 -9.70
C TYR A 168 -0.79 4.28 -9.68
N GLY A 169 -1.06 5.23 -10.58
CA GLY A 169 -0.27 6.44 -10.77
C GLY A 169 -0.11 7.26 -9.49
N PHE A 170 -1.19 7.52 -8.77
CA PHE A 170 -1.13 8.25 -7.50
C PHE A 170 -0.44 7.44 -6.40
N GLU A 171 -0.72 6.14 -6.31
CA GLU A 171 -0.06 5.27 -5.33
C GLU A 171 1.45 5.18 -5.54
N LYS A 172 1.92 5.21 -6.79
CA LYS A 172 3.35 5.24 -7.11
C LYS A 172 4.05 6.53 -6.68
N LEU A 173 3.33 7.64 -6.69
CA LEU A 173 3.88 8.95 -6.31
C LEU A 173 4.06 9.10 -4.79
N ILE A 174 3.18 8.50 -3.99
CA ILE A 174 3.17 8.73 -2.52
C ILE A 174 3.39 7.47 -1.68
N GLY A 175 3.25 6.29 -2.28
CA GLY A 175 3.40 5.02 -1.58
C GLY A 175 4.84 4.76 -1.15
N GLY A 176 5.02 4.29 0.08
CA GLY A 176 6.33 4.00 0.64
C GLY A 176 7.11 2.89 -0.08
N ALA A 177 6.45 2.11 -0.94
CA ALA A 177 7.11 1.13 -1.80
C ALA A 177 8.04 1.78 -2.85
N PHE A 178 7.77 3.03 -3.26
CA PHE A 178 8.47 3.67 -4.38
C PHE A 178 9.40 4.81 -3.98
N ILE A 179 9.22 5.40 -2.79
CA ILE A 179 10.03 6.54 -2.33
C ILE A 179 11.53 6.25 -2.33
N GLY A 180 11.94 5.04 -1.94
CA GLY A 180 13.36 4.64 -1.95
C GLY A 180 13.94 4.59 -3.37
N GLU A 181 13.17 4.07 -4.32
CA GLU A 181 13.59 4.00 -5.72
C GLU A 181 13.62 5.39 -6.37
N LEU A 182 12.70 6.28 -6.01
CA LEU A 182 12.69 7.69 -6.43
C LEU A 182 13.95 8.42 -5.94
N VAL A 183 14.32 8.25 -4.66
CA VAL A 183 15.56 8.78 -4.08
C VAL A 183 16.78 8.20 -4.81
N ARG A 184 16.82 6.89 -5.06
CA ARG A 184 17.93 6.24 -5.78
C ARG A 184 18.13 6.83 -7.18
N ARG A 185 17.05 7.00 -7.96
CA ARG A 185 17.12 7.57 -9.32
C ARG A 185 17.53 9.03 -9.31
N SER A 186 17.09 9.79 -8.32
CA SER A 186 17.49 11.18 -8.12
C SER A 186 18.99 11.29 -7.86
N LEU A 187 19.51 10.49 -6.91
CA LEU A 187 20.94 10.43 -6.59
C LEU A 187 21.79 9.92 -7.76
N LEU A 188 21.30 8.92 -8.49
CA LEU A 188 21.96 8.43 -9.71
C LEU A 188 22.07 9.53 -10.78
N SER A 189 20.99 10.27 -11.03
CA SER A 189 21.00 11.39 -11.99
C SER A 189 21.95 12.52 -11.58
N LEU A 190 22.11 12.77 -10.28
CA LEU A 190 23.08 13.74 -9.76
C LEU A 190 24.52 13.24 -9.94
N ALA A 191 24.79 11.96 -9.69
CA ALA A 191 26.10 11.35 -9.92
C ALA A 191 26.47 11.38 -11.42
N GLU A 192 25.55 11.04 -12.32
CA GLU A 192 25.76 11.13 -13.78
C GLU A 192 26.12 12.56 -14.21
N SER A 193 25.54 13.56 -13.53
CA SER A 193 25.82 14.98 -13.75
C SER A 193 27.09 15.48 -13.05
N ARG A 194 27.82 14.60 -12.36
CA ARG A 194 28.99 14.90 -11.51
C ARG A 194 28.72 15.89 -10.37
N LEU A 195 27.46 15.99 -9.94
CA LEU A 195 27.02 16.84 -8.83
C LEU A 195 27.00 16.10 -7.48
N PHE A 196 27.18 14.78 -7.49
CA PHE A 196 27.15 13.93 -6.31
C PHE A 196 28.30 12.92 -6.35
N LEU A 197 29.02 12.78 -5.24
CA LEU A 197 30.16 11.87 -5.03
C LEU A 197 31.20 11.95 -6.14
N GLY A 198 31.48 13.17 -6.63
CA GLY A 198 32.42 13.44 -7.73
C GLY A 198 32.04 12.76 -9.07
N GLY A 199 30.80 12.30 -9.20
CA GLY A 199 30.30 11.53 -10.33
C GLY A 199 30.70 10.05 -10.34
N VAL A 200 31.13 9.50 -9.21
CA VAL A 200 31.41 8.07 -9.07
C VAL A 200 30.09 7.31 -8.91
N ILE A 201 29.80 6.40 -9.83
CA ILE A 201 28.63 5.53 -9.80
C ILE A 201 29.06 4.11 -9.42
N THR A 202 28.74 3.70 -8.18
CA THR A 202 29.00 2.34 -7.69
C THR A 202 27.96 1.36 -8.23
N ASP A 203 28.26 0.06 -8.16
CA ASP A 203 27.27 -0.96 -8.53
C ASP A 203 26.08 -0.97 -7.57
N GLY A 204 26.27 -0.62 -6.30
CA GLY A 204 25.18 -0.46 -5.34
C GLY A 204 24.16 0.62 -5.74
N LEU A 205 24.62 1.75 -6.29
CA LEU A 205 23.72 2.82 -6.74
C LEU A 205 22.96 2.45 -8.03
N LYS A 206 23.52 1.59 -8.89
CA LYS A 206 22.88 1.12 -10.13
C LYS A 206 21.77 0.09 -9.88
N VAL A 207 21.86 -0.66 -8.79
CA VAL A 207 20.90 -1.73 -8.50
C VAL A 207 19.54 -1.14 -8.13
N LYS A 208 18.52 -1.49 -8.91
CA LYS A 208 17.11 -1.16 -8.64
C LYS A 208 16.72 -1.54 -7.22
N ASP A 209 15.99 -0.66 -6.55
CA ASP A 209 15.51 -0.79 -5.18
C ASP A 209 16.64 -1.01 -4.15
N SER A 210 17.87 -0.57 -4.41
CA SER A 210 18.96 -0.64 -3.43
C SER A 210 18.76 0.31 -2.25
N ILE A 211 17.95 1.36 -2.42
CA ILE A 211 17.46 2.25 -1.37
C ILE A 211 15.98 1.93 -1.13
N LYS A 212 15.58 1.75 0.13
CA LYS A 212 14.22 1.41 0.54
C LYS A 212 13.58 2.56 1.33
N GLY A 213 12.26 2.58 1.45
CA GLY A 213 11.54 3.56 2.27
C GLY A 213 12.07 3.71 3.71
N PRO A 214 12.41 2.62 4.43
CA PRO A 214 13.05 2.74 5.75
C PRO A 214 14.41 3.45 5.76
N ASP A 215 15.18 3.38 4.67
CA ASP A 215 16.44 4.12 4.56
C ASP A 215 16.16 5.63 4.50
N VAL A 216 15.18 6.03 3.68
CA VAL A 216 14.74 7.44 3.54
C VAL A 216 14.27 7.97 4.90
N SER A 217 13.41 7.21 5.59
CA SER A 217 12.93 7.57 6.93
C SER A 217 14.06 7.67 7.95
N SER A 218 15.07 6.80 7.89
CA SER A 218 16.23 6.84 8.78
C SER A 218 17.08 8.08 8.53
N VAL A 219 17.31 8.44 7.26
CA VAL A 219 18.04 9.66 6.89
C VAL A 219 17.31 10.91 7.36
N GLU A 220 15.99 10.98 7.17
CA GLU A 220 15.13 12.09 7.58
C GLU A 220 15.13 12.31 9.10
N SER A 221 15.10 11.22 9.87
CA SER A 221 14.98 11.30 11.33
C SER A 221 16.33 11.44 12.06
N ASP A 222 17.44 11.17 11.37
CA ASP A 222 18.78 11.29 11.94
C ASP A 222 19.29 12.73 11.90
N LYS A 223 19.46 13.31 13.09
CA LYS A 223 20.04 14.65 13.30
C LYS A 223 21.57 14.67 13.20
N THR A 224 22.19 13.51 12.96
CA THR A 224 23.63 13.31 12.79
C THR A 224 23.90 12.62 11.44
N ASP A 225 25.14 12.52 11.01
CA ASP A 225 25.48 11.94 9.70
C ASP A 225 25.53 10.39 9.68
N GLY A 226 25.13 9.74 10.76
CA GLY A 226 25.25 8.29 10.92
C GLY A 226 24.49 7.49 9.87
N SER A 227 23.21 7.81 9.68
CA SER A 227 22.30 7.10 8.77
C SER A 227 22.64 7.34 7.31
N VAL A 228 23.03 8.58 6.97
CA VAL A 228 23.50 8.92 5.62
C VAL A 228 24.81 8.19 5.31
N THR A 229 25.77 8.21 6.24
CA THR A 229 27.05 7.51 6.07
C THR A 229 26.84 6.01 5.91
N ALA A 230 25.98 5.41 6.74
CA ALA A 230 25.66 3.98 6.66
C ALA A 230 25.01 3.60 5.32
N LEU A 231 24.08 4.44 4.83
CA LEU A 231 23.46 4.26 3.51
C LEU A 231 24.51 4.31 2.39
N LEU A 232 25.34 5.35 2.36
CA LEU A 232 26.37 5.53 1.33
C LEU A 232 27.42 4.40 1.36
N GLN A 233 27.84 3.96 2.54
CA GLN A 233 28.73 2.82 2.69
C GLN A 233 28.11 1.52 2.18
N ARG A 234 26.81 1.29 2.47
CA ARG A 234 26.07 0.13 1.94
C ARG A 234 25.95 0.17 0.41
N LEU A 235 25.88 1.36 -0.18
CA LEU A 235 25.91 1.55 -1.63
C LEU A 235 27.33 1.40 -2.24
N GLY A 236 28.36 1.21 -1.41
CA GLY A 236 29.74 0.93 -1.84
C GLY A 236 30.67 2.13 -1.85
N TYR A 237 30.29 3.26 -1.24
CA TYR A 237 31.16 4.43 -1.09
C TYR A 237 32.04 4.33 0.16
N THR A 238 33.30 4.69 0.03
CA THR A 238 34.22 4.74 1.18
C THR A 238 34.09 6.08 1.91
N SER A 239 34.39 6.11 3.21
CA SER A 239 34.35 7.37 3.98
C SER A 239 35.29 8.46 3.44
N ALA A 240 36.34 8.10 2.69
CA ALA A 240 37.23 9.05 2.05
C ALA A 240 36.61 9.75 0.83
N GLN A 241 35.56 9.16 0.25
CA GLN A 241 34.84 9.72 -0.91
C GLN A 241 33.66 10.61 -0.49
N ILE A 242 33.14 10.42 0.72
CA ILE A 242 31.94 11.11 1.19
C ILE A 242 32.33 12.47 1.76
N THR A 243 31.81 13.54 1.17
CA THR A 243 31.98 14.90 1.67
C THR A 243 30.78 15.35 2.53
N ALA A 244 30.92 16.49 3.22
CA ALA A 244 29.80 17.10 3.92
C ALA A 244 28.67 17.51 2.94
N ASP A 245 29.03 18.04 1.77
CA ASP A 245 28.06 18.42 0.74
C ASP A 245 27.29 17.20 0.20
N ASP A 246 27.95 16.06 0.02
CA ASP A 246 27.27 14.82 -0.40
C ASP A 246 26.23 14.36 0.63
N THR A 247 26.56 14.50 1.92
CA THR A 247 25.64 14.17 3.00
C THR A 247 24.41 15.08 2.99
N GLU A 248 24.60 16.38 2.80
CA GLU A 248 23.50 17.35 2.68
C GLU A 248 22.65 17.12 1.42
N ILE A 249 23.26 16.73 0.30
CA ILE A 249 22.54 16.33 -0.92
C ILE A 249 21.62 15.15 -0.63
N VAL A 250 22.10 14.10 0.05
CA VAL A 250 21.27 12.93 0.38
C VAL A 250 20.10 13.34 1.28
N ARG A 251 20.34 14.19 2.29
CA ARG A 251 19.26 14.71 3.14
C ARG A 251 18.24 15.49 2.35
N TYR A 252 18.71 16.40 1.50
CA TYR A 252 17.85 17.23 0.68
C TYR A 252 16.97 16.38 -0.24
N VAL A 253 17.54 15.37 -0.90
CA VAL A 253 16.78 14.46 -1.77
C VAL A 253 15.78 13.61 -0.97
N CYS A 254 16.12 13.16 0.24
CA CYS A 254 15.22 12.39 1.09
C CYS A 254 14.06 13.22 1.70
N ALA A 255 14.20 14.54 1.76
CA ALA A 255 13.22 15.45 2.35
C ALA A 255 12.19 16.03 1.37
N ILE A 256 12.27 15.64 0.09
CA ILE A 256 11.35 16.05 -0.99
C ILE A 256 10.12 15.14 -1.02
#